data_AF-A0A930R4J0-F1
#
_entry.id   AF-A0A930R4J0-F1
#
_cell.length_a   1.000
_cell.length_b   1.000
_cell.length_c   1.000
_cell.angle_alpha   90.00
_cell.angle_beta   90.00
_cell.angle_gamma   90.00
#
_symmetry.space_group_name_H-M   'P 1'
#
loop_
_entity.id
_entity.type
_entity.pdbx_description
1 polymer ?
#
loop_
_entity_poly.entity_id
_entity_poly.type
_entity_poly.pdbx_seq_one_letter_code
_entity_poly.pdbx_strand_id
1 'polypeptide(L)'
;DKDVEWQGNVWNQGRGTVGDKNVNYNLAISGTGANNYEIVDANGNAVNLANPYVGKGKITPKDIVLKADPQERWINEGLPTSYTGTPSGSNLGHDDIPAVLQGEVLPGTIGYDSPNARLSVGHYAINGTYHVPGGADGDSVSRNYRFVQDPANATALYVGPYIPDYEYYKAMTQVSKMTPDEYAYENASLDRTNHYSRKPTAQVDPVPPAVNVVKDGVDITQNDINVLDDTVYTIVDEVFS
;
A
#
# COMPACT_ATOMS: atom_id res chain seq x y z
N ASP A 1 2.81 10.38 -35.05
CA ASP A 1 2.96 11.74 -34.49
C ASP A 1 2.13 11.88 -33.23
N LYS A 2 2.33 12.96 -32.46
CA LYS A 2 1.40 13.32 -31.39
C LYS A 2 0.17 14.01 -31.99
N ASP A 3 -0.99 13.43 -31.76
CA ASP A 3 -2.27 13.96 -32.23
C ASP A 3 -2.86 14.98 -31.25
N VAL A 4 -2.73 14.75 -29.95
CA VAL A 4 -3.17 15.71 -28.93
C VAL A 4 -2.14 16.83 -28.77
N GLU A 5 -2.63 18.07 -28.72
CA GLU A 5 -1.82 19.22 -28.34
C GLU A 5 -1.92 19.50 -26.84
N TRP A 6 -0.79 19.72 -26.18
CA TRP A 6 -0.71 19.90 -24.73
C TRP A 6 -0.12 21.27 -24.42
N GLN A 7 -0.85 22.10 -23.66
CA GLN A 7 -0.41 23.46 -23.34
C GLN A 7 0.93 23.44 -22.61
N GLY A 8 1.84 24.32 -23.03
CA GLY A 8 3.21 24.36 -22.50
C GLY A 8 4.04 23.10 -22.75
N ASN A 9 3.60 22.21 -23.67
CA ASN A 9 4.16 20.87 -23.88
C ASN A 9 4.03 19.91 -22.68
N VAL A 10 3.21 20.24 -21.67
CA VAL A 10 3.09 19.45 -20.42
C VAL A 10 2.00 18.39 -20.52
N TRP A 11 2.41 17.11 -20.64
CA TRP A 11 1.49 15.97 -20.72
C TRP A 11 1.06 15.43 -19.34
N ASN A 12 2.02 15.13 -18.46
CA ASN A 12 1.82 14.64 -17.08
C ASN A 12 0.75 13.54 -16.96
N GLN A 13 0.99 12.32 -17.47
CA GLN A 13 0.04 11.20 -17.46
C GLN A 13 -1.29 11.52 -18.18
N GLY A 14 -1.28 12.51 -19.09
CA GLY A 14 -2.45 13.09 -19.75
C GLY A 14 -3.33 13.96 -18.85
N ARG A 15 -2.81 14.42 -17.71
CA ARG A 15 -3.49 15.32 -16.77
C ARG A 15 -3.22 16.80 -17.05
N GLY A 16 -2.40 17.12 -18.05
CA GLY A 16 -2.19 18.49 -18.54
C GLY A 16 -3.45 19.12 -19.16
N THR A 17 -3.34 20.36 -19.61
CA THR A 17 -4.44 21.04 -20.31
C THR A 17 -4.32 20.85 -21.83
N VAL A 18 -5.40 20.41 -22.47
CA VAL A 18 -5.45 20.23 -23.93
C VAL A 18 -5.50 21.59 -24.65
N GLY A 19 -4.52 21.80 -25.51
CA GLY A 19 -4.38 22.98 -26.36
C GLY A 19 -5.24 22.90 -27.62
N ASP A 20 -5.32 24.02 -28.34
CA ASP A 20 -5.91 24.04 -29.68
C ASP A 20 -4.93 23.41 -30.68
N LYS A 21 -5.46 22.68 -31.66
CA LYS A 21 -4.69 22.13 -32.78
C LYS A 21 -5.36 22.51 -34.10
N ASN A 22 -4.56 22.80 -35.11
CA ASN A 22 -5.04 22.95 -36.48
C ASN A 22 -5.51 21.58 -36.98
N VAL A 23 -6.81 21.43 -37.22
CA VAL A 23 -7.41 20.21 -37.77
C VAL A 23 -7.84 20.48 -39.21
N ASN A 24 -7.36 19.64 -40.13
CA ASN A 24 -7.76 19.71 -41.53
C ASN A 24 -8.95 18.78 -41.77
N TYR A 25 -10.02 19.31 -42.34
CA TYR A 25 -11.21 18.55 -42.71
C TYR A 25 -11.28 18.39 -44.23
N ASN A 26 -11.37 17.15 -44.70
CA ASN A 26 -11.68 16.84 -46.09
C ASN A 26 -13.17 16.50 -46.18
N LEU A 27 -13.95 17.32 -46.90
CA LEU A 27 -15.37 17.10 -47.12
C LEU A 27 -15.62 16.92 -48.62
N ALA A 28 -16.56 16.04 -48.98
CA ALA A 28 -16.96 15.81 -50.37
C ALA A 28 -18.46 15.49 -50.45
N ILE A 29 -19.13 16.07 -51.44
CA ILE A 29 -20.48 15.67 -51.86
C ILE A 29 -20.34 14.95 -53.20
N SER A 30 -20.91 13.76 -53.33
CA SER A 30 -20.76 12.90 -54.51
C SER A 30 -22.09 12.26 -54.93
N GLY A 31 -22.18 11.84 -56.19
CA GLY A 31 -23.38 11.25 -56.80
C GLY A 31 -24.16 12.20 -57.71
N THR A 32 -25.19 11.65 -58.38
CA THR A 32 -26.05 12.41 -59.30
C THR A 32 -26.82 13.50 -58.55
N GLY A 33 -26.70 14.75 -58.99
CA GLY A 33 -27.32 15.90 -58.33
C GLY A 33 -26.52 16.47 -57.14
N ALA A 34 -25.30 16.00 -56.88
CA ALA A 34 -24.39 16.58 -55.88
C ALA A 34 -24.18 18.10 -56.08
N ASN A 35 -24.22 18.55 -57.34
CA ASN A 35 -24.13 19.96 -57.75
C ASN A 35 -25.33 20.84 -57.30
N ASN A 36 -26.38 20.25 -56.73
CA ASN A 36 -27.54 20.97 -56.20
C ASN A 36 -27.38 21.32 -54.70
N TYR A 37 -26.24 20.96 -54.10
CA TYR A 37 -25.95 21.14 -52.68
C TYR A 37 -24.64 21.89 -52.48
N GLU A 38 -24.56 22.68 -51.42
CA GLU A 38 -23.35 23.35 -50.97
C GLU A 38 -23.06 23.03 -49.50
N ILE A 39 -21.80 23.10 -49.11
CA ILE A 39 -21.38 22.99 -47.71
C ILE A 39 -21.24 24.42 -47.18
N VAL A 40 -21.94 24.74 -46.11
CA VAL A 40 -21.89 26.06 -45.45
C VAL A 40 -21.39 25.96 -44.01
N ASP A 41 -20.83 27.05 -43.50
CA ASP A 41 -20.49 27.20 -42.08
C ASP A 41 -21.76 27.43 -41.21
N ALA A 42 -21.59 27.53 -39.89
CA ALA A 42 -22.68 27.78 -38.95
C ALA A 42 -23.39 29.15 -39.13
N ASN A 43 -22.84 30.05 -39.96
CA ASN A 43 -23.40 31.35 -40.29
C ASN A 43 -24.05 31.37 -41.69
N GLY A 44 -24.00 30.26 -42.43
CA GLY A 44 -24.51 30.16 -43.81
C GLY A 44 -23.51 30.56 -44.90
N ASN A 45 -22.22 30.77 -44.60
CA ASN A 45 -21.21 31.07 -45.61
C ASN A 45 -20.73 29.80 -46.30
N ALA A 46 -20.67 29.79 -47.65
CA ALA A 46 -20.15 28.66 -48.41
C ALA A 46 -18.67 28.35 -48.06
N VAL A 47 -18.40 27.08 -47.73
CA VAL A 47 -17.07 26.56 -47.39
C VAL A 47 -16.30 26.27 -48.67
N ASN A 48 -15.19 26.99 -48.87
CA ASN A 48 -14.32 26.79 -50.03
C ASN A 48 -13.48 25.51 -49.87
N LEU A 49 -13.90 24.42 -50.50
CA LEU A 49 -13.22 23.12 -50.47
C LEU A 49 -11.81 23.11 -51.10
N ALA A 50 -11.46 24.11 -51.92
CA ALA A 50 -10.11 24.24 -52.47
C ALA A 50 -9.11 24.89 -51.51
N ASN A 51 -9.58 25.57 -50.46
CA ASN A 51 -8.76 26.11 -49.38
C ASN A 51 -9.20 25.44 -48.06
N PRO A 52 -8.54 24.35 -47.61
CA PRO A 52 -9.00 23.59 -46.45
C PRO A 52 -9.16 24.49 -45.23
N TYR A 53 -10.33 24.40 -44.59
CA TYR A 53 -10.69 25.26 -43.48
C TYR A 53 -9.86 24.91 -42.24
N VAL A 54 -8.85 25.73 -41.93
CA VAL A 54 -8.00 25.56 -40.75
C VAL A 54 -8.76 26.05 -39.51
N GLY A 55 -9.62 25.18 -38.99
CA GLY A 55 -10.27 25.38 -37.70
C GLY A 55 -9.27 25.22 -36.56
N LYS A 56 -9.35 26.10 -35.55
CA LYS A 56 -8.78 25.84 -34.22
C LYS A 56 -9.65 24.78 -33.53
N GLY A 57 -9.34 23.52 -33.79
CA GLY A 57 -10.00 22.38 -33.16
C GLY A 57 -9.29 21.98 -31.86
N LYS A 58 -9.79 20.92 -31.22
CA LYS A 58 -9.08 20.19 -30.17
C LYS A 58 -9.18 18.70 -30.47
N ILE A 59 -8.04 18.01 -30.44
CA ILE A 59 -8.02 16.55 -30.40
C ILE A 59 -7.93 16.17 -28.92
N THR A 60 -8.98 15.53 -28.40
CA THR A 60 -9.03 15.07 -27.01
C THR A 60 -8.29 13.74 -26.86
N PRO A 61 -7.52 13.54 -25.78
CA PRO A 61 -6.87 12.26 -25.52
C PRO A 61 -7.90 11.15 -25.27
N LYS A 62 -7.53 9.92 -25.60
CA LYS A 62 -8.31 8.73 -25.25
C LYS A 62 -7.92 8.25 -23.85
N ASP A 63 -8.92 7.91 -23.03
CA ASP A 63 -8.68 7.38 -21.69
C ASP A 63 -8.21 5.92 -21.74
N ILE A 64 -7.11 5.65 -21.05
CA ILE A 64 -6.67 4.31 -20.65
C ILE A 64 -6.89 4.22 -19.14
N VAL A 65 -7.83 3.36 -18.75
CA VAL A 65 -8.13 3.09 -17.34
C VAL A 65 -7.11 2.09 -16.82
N LEU A 66 -6.41 2.47 -15.75
CA LEU A 66 -5.47 1.64 -15.02
C LEU A 66 -6.20 1.06 -13.81
N LYS A 67 -6.44 -0.24 -13.81
CA LYS A 67 -7.17 -0.94 -12.75
C LYS A 67 -6.26 -1.91 -12.02
N ALA A 68 -6.03 -1.66 -10.73
CA ALA A 68 -5.27 -2.58 -9.90
C ALA A 68 -6.05 -3.88 -9.64
N ASP A 69 -5.32 -4.98 -9.53
CA ASP A 69 -5.87 -6.22 -8.99
C ASP A 69 -5.99 -6.07 -7.46
N PRO A 70 -7.16 -6.41 -6.86
CA PRO A 70 -7.33 -6.29 -5.43
C PRO A 70 -6.50 -7.33 -4.68
N GLN A 71 -5.96 -6.95 -3.52
CA GLN A 71 -5.16 -7.79 -2.64
C GLN A 71 -5.60 -7.65 -1.18
N GLU A 72 -5.61 -8.76 -0.46
CA GLU A 72 -5.90 -8.85 0.98
C GLU A 72 -4.70 -9.47 1.70
N ARG A 73 -4.35 -8.92 2.87
CA ARG A 73 -3.13 -9.24 3.63
C ARG A 73 -3.37 -9.14 5.13
N TRP A 74 -2.70 -9.96 5.94
CA TRP A 74 -2.68 -9.80 7.41
C TRP A 74 -1.37 -9.15 7.88
N ILE A 75 -1.40 -8.44 9.01
CA ILE A 75 -0.23 -7.69 9.54
C ILE A 75 1.02 -8.56 9.71
N ASN A 76 0.87 -9.82 10.11
CA ASN A 76 1.99 -10.78 10.27
C ASN A 76 2.62 -11.24 8.96
N GLU A 77 1.95 -11.07 7.82
CA GLU A 77 2.45 -11.54 6.53
C GLU A 77 3.37 -10.52 5.84
N GLY A 78 3.33 -9.25 6.26
CA GLY A 78 4.06 -8.15 5.62
C GLY A 78 3.32 -7.54 4.41
N LEU A 79 3.83 -6.40 3.92
CA LEU A 79 3.29 -5.77 2.71
C LEU A 79 3.59 -6.63 1.47
N PRO A 80 2.76 -6.56 0.42
CA PRO A 80 3.06 -7.19 -0.86
C PRO A 80 4.41 -6.71 -1.42
N THR A 81 5.17 -7.63 -2.01
CA THR A 81 6.44 -7.32 -2.68
C THR A 81 6.25 -6.74 -4.07
N SER A 82 5.07 -6.92 -4.67
CA SER A 82 4.65 -6.34 -5.94
C SER A 82 3.13 -6.16 -5.98
N TYR A 83 2.69 -5.27 -6.86
CA TYR A 83 1.28 -5.05 -7.18
C TYR A 83 1.06 -5.25 -8.68
N THR A 84 -0.12 -5.72 -9.05
CA THR A 84 -0.50 -6.02 -10.43
C THR A 84 -1.80 -5.31 -10.79
N GLY A 85 -2.14 -5.34 -12.08
CA GLY A 85 -3.36 -4.74 -12.59
C GLY A 85 -3.48 -4.85 -14.09
N THR A 86 -4.60 -4.39 -14.62
CA THR A 86 -4.92 -4.40 -16.05
C THR A 86 -5.13 -2.97 -16.55
N PRO A 87 -4.43 -2.55 -17.62
CA PRO A 87 -3.29 -3.23 -18.27
C PRO A 87 -2.01 -3.13 -17.43
N SER A 88 -1.02 -3.98 -17.70
CA SER A 88 0.33 -3.96 -17.09
C SER A 88 1.40 -4.51 -18.04
N GLY A 89 2.68 -4.19 -17.81
CA GLY A 89 3.79 -4.62 -18.66
C GLY A 89 4.26 -3.54 -19.63
N SER A 90 5.01 -3.93 -20.68
CA SER A 90 5.68 -3.01 -21.63
C SER A 90 5.36 -3.35 -23.08
N ASN A 91 5.48 -2.38 -23.99
CA ASN A 91 5.19 -2.54 -25.42
C ASN A 91 3.74 -2.99 -25.69
N LEU A 92 2.79 -2.32 -25.02
CA LEU A 92 1.38 -2.72 -24.99
C LEU A 92 0.66 -2.20 -26.24
N GLY A 93 0.09 -3.11 -27.02
CA GLY A 93 -0.64 -2.81 -28.25
C GLY A 93 -2.16 -2.80 -28.08
N HIS A 94 -2.88 -2.78 -29.20
CA HIS A 94 -4.35 -2.87 -29.23
C HIS A 94 -4.90 -4.13 -28.54
N ASP A 95 -4.21 -5.27 -28.67
CA ASP A 95 -4.65 -6.55 -28.10
C ASP A 95 -4.54 -6.56 -26.56
N ASP A 96 -3.57 -5.83 -26.00
CA ASP A 96 -3.40 -5.63 -24.55
C ASP A 96 -4.32 -4.51 -24.01
N ILE A 97 -4.52 -3.47 -24.81
CA ILE A 97 -5.28 -2.27 -24.47
C ILE A 97 -6.19 -1.89 -25.66
N PRO A 98 -7.47 -2.30 -25.66
CA PRO A 98 -8.40 -2.01 -26.75
C PRO A 98 -8.67 -0.51 -27.01
N ALA A 99 -8.22 0.37 -26.11
CA ALA A 99 -8.25 1.82 -26.29
C ALA A 99 -7.10 2.36 -27.17
N VAL A 100 -5.99 1.62 -27.30
CA VAL A 100 -4.88 1.91 -28.22
C VAL A 100 -5.31 1.58 -29.65
N LEU A 101 -4.87 2.35 -30.64
CA LEU A 101 -5.26 2.12 -32.04
C LEU A 101 -4.64 0.83 -32.62
N GLN A 102 -5.31 0.23 -33.61
CA GLN A 102 -4.82 -0.98 -34.26
C GLN A 102 -3.50 -0.71 -35.01
N GLY A 103 -2.47 -1.50 -34.71
CA GLY A 103 -1.10 -1.31 -35.24
C GLY A 103 -0.26 -0.28 -34.47
N GLU A 104 -0.83 0.33 -33.43
CA GLU A 104 -0.11 1.23 -32.51
C GLU A 104 0.35 0.45 -31.25
N VAL A 105 1.47 0.87 -30.67
CA VAL A 105 2.08 0.25 -29.48
C VAL A 105 2.58 1.33 -28.54
N LEU A 106 2.20 1.25 -27.26
CA LEU A 106 2.74 2.10 -26.20
C LEU A 106 4.15 1.62 -25.83
N PRO A 107 5.22 2.41 -26.06
CA PRO A 107 6.59 1.95 -25.89
C PRO A 107 7.06 1.89 -24.42
N GLY A 108 6.32 2.51 -23.50
CA GLY A 108 6.60 2.52 -22.07
C GLY A 108 6.09 1.30 -21.32
N THR A 109 6.18 1.38 -20.00
CA THR A 109 5.77 0.32 -19.06
C THR A 109 4.62 0.81 -18.19
N ILE A 110 3.60 -0.02 -17.96
CA ILE A 110 2.57 0.21 -16.96
C ILE A 110 2.86 -0.68 -15.76
N GLY A 111 3.07 -0.05 -14.60
CA GLY A 111 3.28 -0.71 -13.30
C GLY A 111 2.27 -0.22 -12.26
N TYR A 112 2.19 -0.93 -11.14
CA TYR A 112 1.29 -0.60 -10.02
C TYR A 112 2.07 -0.51 -8.71
N ASP A 113 1.71 0.45 -7.88
CA ASP A 113 2.33 0.71 -6.58
C ASP A 113 1.31 1.17 -5.54
N SER A 114 1.56 0.85 -4.26
CA SER A 114 0.79 1.40 -3.13
C SER A 114 1.68 2.32 -2.29
N PRO A 115 1.82 3.61 -2.66
CA PRO A 115 2.85 4.49 -2.11
C PRO A 115 2.58 4.89 -0.66
N ASN A 116 1.35 4.68 -0.19
CA ASN A 116 0.91 4.99 1.17
C ASN A 116 0.62 3.73 2.02
N ALA A 117 0.89 2.52 1.50
CA ALA A 117 0.66 1.27 2.23
C ALA A 117 1.45 1.23 3.55
N ARG A 118 0.81 0.67 4.59
CA ARG A 118 1.42 0.48 5.91
C ARG A 118 0.95 -0.83 6.53
N LEU A 119 1.75 -1.39 7.45
CA LEU A 119 1.36 -2.52 8.29
C LEU A 119 0.42 -2.05 9.41
N SER A 120 -0.77 -1.60 9.03
CA SER A 120 -1.82 -1.17 9.93
C SER A 120 -3.18 -1.47 9.30
N VAL A 121 -4.17 -1.84 10.11
CA VAL A 121 -5.48 -2.27 9.62
C VAL A 121 -6.16 -1.16 8.84
N GLY A 122 -6.53 -1.42 7.59
CA GLY A 122 -7.17 -0.45 6.73
C GLY A 122 -7.08 -0.75 5.24
N HIS A 123 -7.70 0.11 4.45
CA HIS A 123 -7.63 0.09 3.00
C HIS A 123 -6.59 1.11 2.51
N TYR A 124 -5.84 0.73 1.48
CA TYR A 124 -4.83 1.55 0.84
C TYR A 124 -5.02 1.53 -0.67
N ALA A 125 -4.67 2.65 -1.31
CA ALA A 125 -4.77 2.76 -2.76
C ALA A 125 -3.63 2.00 -3.45
N ILE A 126 -3.94 1.21 -4.48
CA ILE A 126 -2.94 0.69 -5.43
C ILE A 126 -3.11 1.51 -6.71
N ASN A 127 -2.16 2.39 -7.02
CA ASN A 127 -2.22 3.24 -8.20
C ASN A 127 -1.47 2.59 -9.37
N GLY A 128 -2.04 2.67 -10.57
CA GLY A 128 -1.29 2.37 -11.80
C GLY A 128 -0.56 3.60 -12.33
N THR A 129 0.63 3.44 -12.89
CA THR A 129 1.38 4.54 -13.53
C THR A 129 2.02 4.08 -14.84
N TYR A 130 1.92 4.89 -15.89
CA TYR A 130 2.70 4.70 -17.12
C TYR A 130 4.09 5.34 -16.97
N HIS A 131 5.13 4.61 -17.33
CA HIS A 131 6.52 5.03 -17.29
C HIS A 131 7.04 5.12 -18.72
N VAL A 132 7.31 6.34 -19.16
CA VAL A 132 7.80 6.63 -20.52
C VAL A 132 9.26 6.18 -20.63
N PRO A 133 9.71 5.58 -21.74
CA PRO A 133 11.12 5.29 -21.95
C PRO A 133 11.93 6.60 -21.97
N GLY A 134 12.92 6.70 -21.08
CA GLY A 134 13.89 7.80 -21.07
C GLY A 134 13.45 9.12 -20.41
N GLY A 135 12.27 9.23 -19.77
CA GLY A 135 11.91 10.45 -19.04
C GLY A 135 10.45 10.58 -18.63
N ALA A 136 10.03 11.81 -18.32
CA ALA A 136 8.68 12.14 -17.85
C ALA A 136 7.77 12.80 -18.91
N ASP A 137 8.32 13.27 -20.03
CA ASP A 137 7.65 14.22 -20.93
C ASP A 137 6.61 13.60 -21.90
N GLY A 138 6.48 12.27 -21.90
CA GLY A 138 5.60 11.54 -22.81
C GLY A 138 6.19 11.39 -24.22
N ASP A 139 6.09 10.19 -24.78
CA ASP A 139 6.49 9.90 -26.16
C ASP A 139 5.37 10.33 -27.15
N SER A 140 5.61 10.21 -28.46
CA SER A 140 4.61 10.63 -29.46
C SER A 140 3.29 9.88 -29.37
N VAL A 141 3.31 8.63 -28.89
CA VAL A 141 2.17 7.71 -28.80
C VAL A 141 1.43 7.92 -27.49
N SER A 142 2.10 7.84 -26.35
CA SER A 142 1.47 8.01 -25.02
C SER A 142 0.81 9.38 -24.83
N ARG A 143 1.29 10.41 -25.53
CA ARG A 143 0.68 11.75 -25.54
C ARG A 143 -0.69 11.81 -26.21
N ASN A 144 -1.12 10.77 -26.94
CA ASN A 144 -2.49 10.63 -27.44
C ASN A 144 -3.47 10.13 -26.37
N TYR A 145 -2.97 9.71 -25.21
CA TYR A 145 -3.76 9.09 -24.15
C TYR A 145 -3.70 9.86 -22.84
N ARG A 146 -4.67 9.55 -21.98
CA ARG A 146 -4.73 9.97 -20.58
C ARG A 146 -4.86 8.74 -19.69
N PHE A 147 -3.98 8.63 -18.72
CA PHE A 147 -3.94 7.51 -17.78
C PHE A 147 -4.76 7.84 -16.54
N VAL A 148 -5.89 7.15 -16.40
CA VAL A 148 -6.91 7.40 -15.38
C VAL A 148 -6.94 6.22 -14.40
N GLN A 149 -7.04 6.48 -13.09
CA GLN A 149 -7.24 5.41 -12.11
C GLN A 149 -8.67 4.89 -12.18
N ASP A 150 -8.87 3.57 -12.13
CA ASP A 150 -10.18 3.00 -11.78
C ASP A 150 -10.55 3.43 -10.35
N PRO A 151 -11.78 3.89 -10.06
CA PRO A 151 -12.18 4.27 -8.70
C PRO A 151 -11.97 3.16 -7.64
N ALA A 152 -12.03 1.88 -8.03
CA ALA A 152 -11.77 0.75 -7.13
C ALA A 152 -10.32 0.70 -6.62
N ASN A 153 -9.38 1.34 -7.32
CA ASN A 153 -7.97 1.41 -6.92
C ASN A 153 -7.79 2.01 -5.53
N ALA A 154 -8.68 2.92 -5.10
CA ALA A 154 -8.61 3.60 -3.81
C ALA A 154 -8.66 2.65 -2.59
N THR A 155 -9.24 1.46 -2.75
CA THR A 155 -9.37 0.44 -1.71
C THR A 155 -8.82 -0.91 -2.15
N ALA A 156 -7.98 -0.96 -3.19
CA ALA A 156 -7.54 -2.20 -3.80
C ALA A 156 -6.59 -3.03 -2.92
N LEU A 157 -5.83 -2.42 -2.00
CA LEU A 157 -5.12 -3.16 -0.95
C LEU A 157 -5.90 -3.08 0.36
N TYR A 158 -6.28 -4.22 0.93
CA TYR A 158 -6.73 -4.32 2.32
C TYR A 158 -5.67 -5.00 3.18
N VAL A 159 -5.30 -4.35 4.28
CA VAL A 159 -4.51 -4.94 5.36
C VAL A 159 -5.43 -5.14 6.54
N GLY A 160 -5.58 -6.39 6.99
CA GLY A 160 -6.39 -6.76 8.13
C GLY A 160 -5.59 -7.02 9.41
N PRO A 161 -6.26 -7.41 10.51
CA PRO A 161 -5.63 -7.60 11.81
C PRO A 161 -4.62 -8.75 11.83
N TYR A 162 -3.84 -8.83 12.92
CA TYR A 162 -3.04 -10.01 13.23
C TYR A 162 -3.95 -11.23 13.44
N ILE A 163 -3.75 -12.28 12.66
CA ILE A 163 -4.35 -13.60 12.91
C ILE A 163 -3.28 -14.46 13.59
N PRO A 164 -3.46 -14.85 14.86
CA PRO A 164 -2.50 -15.71 15.54
C PRO A 164 -2.42 -17.08 14.88
N ASP A 165 -1.20 -17.62 14.78
CA ASP A 165 -0.99 -18.97 14.28
C ASP A 165 -1.40 -20.05 15.31
N TYR A 166 -1.43 -21.30 14.86
CA TYR A 166 -1.77 -22.45 15.70
C TYR A 166 -0.82 -22.60 16.91
N GLU A 167 0.47 -22.28 16.73
CA GLU A 167 1.48 -22.40 17.78
C GLU A 167 1.28 -21.33 18.88
N TYR A 168 0.77 -20.14 18.58
CA TYR A 168 0.34 -19.16 19.58
C TYR A 168 -0.76 -19.70 20.51
N TYR A 169 -1.80 -20.34 19.97
CA TYR A 169 -2.87 -20.94 20.78
C TYR A 169 -2.38 -22.14 21.60
N LYS A 170 -1.45 -22.92 21.05
CA LYS A 170 -0.80 -24.05 21.72
C LYS A 170 0.15 -23.60 22.84
N ALA A 171 0.92 -22.53 22.63
CA ALA A 171 1.73 -21.92 23.68
C ALA A 171 0.83 -21.33 24.79
N MET A 172 -0.26 -20.66 24.43
CA MET A 172 -1.15 -20.06 25.42
C MET A 172 -1.93 -21.10 26.24
N THR A 173 -2.27 -22.27 25.68
CA THR A 173 -2.83 -23.41 26.44
C THR A 173 -1.78 -24.22 27.22
N GLN A 174 -0.48 -24.03 26.97
CA GLN A 174 0.60 -24.58 27.81
C GLN A 174 1.01 -23.63 28.96
N VAL A 175 0.98 -22.31 28.72
CA VAL A 175 1.30 -21.29 29.74
C VAL A 175 0.10 -21.04 30.67
N SER A 176 -1.12 -20.99 30.11
CA SER A 176 -2.36 -20.95 30.89
C SER A 176 -2.78 -22.38 31.24
N LYS A 177 -2.65 -22.76 32.52
CA LYS A 177 -3.05 -24.09 33.04
C LYS A 177 -4.57 -24.29 33.14
N MET A 178 -5.34 -23.76 32.18
CA MET A 178 -6.80 -23.76 32.15
C MET A 178 -7.27 -24.01 30.72
N THR A 179 -8.21 -24.95 30.54
CA THR A 179 -8.72 -25.31 29.21
C THR A 179 -9.86 -24.38 28.78
N PRO A 180 -10.14 -24.24 27.47
CA PRO A 180 -11.18 -23.32 26.98
C PRO A 180 -12.57 -23.52 27.58
N ASP A 181 -12.91 -24.75 27.98
CA ASP A 181 -14.24 -25.12 28.49
C ASP A 181 -14.55 -24.58 29.90
N GLU A 182 -13.54 -24.18 30.69
CA GLU A 182 -13.75 -23.67 32.06
C GLU A 182 -14.49 -22.33 32.11
N TYR A 183 -14.48 -21.53 31.03
CA TYR A 183 -15.14 -20.22 30.99
C TYR A 183 -16.68 -20.29 30.99
N ALA A 184 -17.27 -21.46 30.73
CA ALA A 184 -18.71 -21.56 30.47
C ALA A 184 -19.58 -21.87 31.71
N TYR A 185 -19.02 -22.36 32.83
CA TYR A 185 -19.83 -22.94 33.92
C TYR A 185 -19.48 -22.58 35.38
N GLU A 186 -18.52 -21.69 35.65
CA GLU A 186 -18.34 -21.11 37.00
C GLU A 186 -19.05 -19.74 37.18
N ASN A 187 -20.14 -19.50 36.45
CA ASN A 187 -21.10 -18.44 36.79
C ASN A 187 -21.97 -18.84 37.99
N ALA A 188 -21.33 -18.79 39.17
CA ALA A 188 -21.91 -18.54 40.49
C ALA A 188 -23.32 -19.09 40.79
N SER A 189 -23.37 -20.29 41.37
CA SER A 189 -24.45 -20.68 42.31
C SER A 189 -23.87 -21.05 43.69
N LEU A 190 -23.00 -20.20 44.23
CA LEU A 190 -22.72 -20.17 45.67
C LEU A 190 -23.91 -19.49 46.34
N ASP A 191 -24.65 -20.25 47.15
CA ASP A 191 -25.84 -19.77 47.85
C ASP A 191 -25.50 -18.56 48.76
N ARG A 192 -26.27 -17.48 48.63
CA ARG A 192 -26.03 -16.20 49.34
C ARG A 192 -26.23 -16.30 50.85
N THR A 193 -26.79 -17.40 51.35
CA THR A 193 -27.07 -17.59 52.78
C THR A 193 -25.88 -18.09 53.60
N ASN A 194 -24.78 -18.52 52.98
CA ASN A 194 -23.66 -19.17 53.66
C ASN A 194 -22.29 -18.52 53.41
N HIS A 195 -21.46 -18.43 54.44
CA HIS A 195 -20.05 -18.02 54.31
C HIS A 195 -19.18 -19.23 53.96
N TYR A 196 -18.57 -19.21 52.77
CA TYR A 196 -17.64 -20.24 52.32
C TYR A 196 -16.19 -19.78 52.48
N SER A 197 -15.36 -20.64 53.08
CA SER A 197 -13.91 -20.42 53.22
C SER A 197 -13.16 -21.57 52.55
N ARG A 198 -12.42 -21.31 51.46
CA ARG A 198 -11.43 -22.27 50.93
C ARG A 198 -10.13 -22.15 51.73
N LYS A 199 -9.61 -23.28 52.19
CA LYS A 199 -8.21 -23.40 52.65
C LYS A 199 -7.32 -23.62 51.42
N PRO A 200 -6.38 -22.73 51.08
CA PRO A 200 -5.40 -23.02 50.05
C PRO A 200 -4.38 -24.01 50.60
N THR A 201 -4.06 -25.05 49.84
CA THR A 201 -2.93 -25.94 50.08
C THR A 201 -1.93 -25.78 48.94
N ALA A 202 -0.75 -25.23 49.23
CA ALA A 202 0.37 -25.19 48.30
C ALA A 202 1.48 -26.12 48.82
N GLN A 203 2.01 -26.97 47.96
CA GLN A 203 3.24 -27.71 48.24
C GLN A 203 4.41 -26.89 47.68
N VAL A 204 5.43 -26.69 48.51
CA VAL A 204 6.68 -26.00 48.15
C VAL A 204 7.81 -26.97 48.40
N ASP A 205 8.48 -27.42 47.32
CA ASP A 205 9.67 -28.27 47.41
C ASP A 205 10.92 -27.37 47.39
N PRO A 206 11.67 -27.23 48.50
CA PRO A 206 12.80 -26.32 48.57
C PRO A 206 14.07 -26.92 47.94
N VAL A 207 14.63 -26.21 46.96
CA VAL A 207 15.98 -26.49 46.44
C VAL A 207 16.99 -25.66 47.25
N PRO A 208 18.04 -26.26 47.85
CA PRO A 208 19.04 -25.52 48.61
C PRO A 208 19.89 -24.62 47.68
N PRO A 209 20.27 -23.41 48.11
CA PRO A 209 21.03 -22.48 47.28
C PRO A 209 22.50 -22.93 47.12
N ALA A 210 23.03 -22.81 45.90
CA ALA A 210 24.47 -22.86 45.66
C ALA A 210 25.09 -21.53 46.12
N VAL A 211 25.98 -21.58 47.11
CA VAL A 211 26.65 -20.40 47.67
C VAL A 211 27.86 -20.04 46.80
N ASN A 212 27.69 -19.06 45.91
CA ASN A 212 28.83 -18.41 45.22
C ASN A 212 29.52 -17.42 46.18
N VAL A 213 30.49 -17.88 46.96
CA VAL A 213 31.37 -17.03 47.78
C VAL A 213 32.51 -16.45 46.93
N VAL A 214 32.21 -15.35 46.23
CA VAL A 214 33.22 -14.50 45.59
C VAL A 214 32.91 -13.04 45.91
N LYS A 215 33.89 -12.32 46.46
CA LYS A 215 33.84 -10.87 46.62
C LYS A 215 35.16 -10.29 46.11
N ASP A 216 35.06 -9.32 45.20
CA ASP A 216 36.19 -8.62 44.57
C ASP A 216 37.30 -9.53 44.01
N GLY A 217 36.90 -10.64 43.37
CA GLY A 217 37.78 -11.48 42.55
C GLY A 217 38.73 -12.42 43.30
N VAL A 218 38.60 -12.54 44.62
CA VAL A 218 39.38 -13.50 45.43
C VAL A 218 38.48 -14.62 45.95
N ASP A 219 38.92 -15.86 45.77
CA ASP A 219 38.29 -17.05 46.34
C ASP A 219 38.74 -17.22 47.80
N ILE A 220 37.78 -17.23 48.72
CA ILE A 220 38.00 -17.29 50.17
C ILE A 220 37.86 -18.71 50.74
N THR A 221 37.77 -19.74 49.90
CA THR A 221 37.57 -21.13 50.35
C THR A 221 38.83 -21.81 50.88
N GLN A 222 40.03 -21.29 50.60
CA GLN A 222 41.30 -21.85 51.08
C GLN A 222 42.36 -20.76 51.35
N ASN A 223 42.66 -20.52 52.64
CA ASN A 223 44.02 -20.50 53.25
C ASN A 223 43.98 -19.85 54.64
N ASP A 224 44.92 -20.26 55.51
CA ASP A 224 44.94 -19.90 56.93
C ASP A 224 45.05 -18.39 57.19
N ILE A 225 43.95 -17.77 57.65
CA ILE A 225 43.98 -16.42 58.22
C ILE A 225 44.00 -16.53 59.74
N ASN A 226 45.21 -16.47 60.30
CA ASN A 226 45.42 -16.26 61.72
C ASN A 226 44.70 -14.99 62.19
N VAL A 227 43.99 -15.09 63.32
CA VAL A 227 43.46 -13.91 64.01
C VAL A 227 44.63 -13.11 64.55
N LEU A 228 44.88 -11.94 63.97
CA LEU A 228 45.64 -10.87 64.57
C LEU A 228 44.74 -9.64 64.68
N ASP A 229 44.86 -8.99 65.83
CA ASP A 229 43.96 -7.98 66.38
C ASP A 229 44.13 -6.60 65.72
N ASP A 230 43.30 -5.66 66.20
CA ASP A 230 43.43 -4.20 66.12
C ASP A 230 42.76 -3.49 64.92
N THR A 231 41.44 -3.30 65.05
CA THR A 231 40.76 -2.00 64.77
C THR A 231 39.34 -2.00 65.31
N VAL A 232 39.24 -1.87 66.64
CA VAL A 232 38.05 -1.31 67.29
C VAL A 232 37.99 0.20 66.96
N TYR A 233 36.82 0.84 67.13
CA TYR A 233 36.54 2.28 66.89
C TYR A 233 36.45 2.65 65.38
N THR A 234 35.46 3.41 64.88
CA THR A 234 34.48 4.32 65.49
C THR A 234 33.11 4.24 64.78
N ILE A 235 32.00 4.27 65.54
CA ILE A 235 30.67 4.70 65.04
C ILE A 235 30.07 5.64 66.10
N VAL A 236 30.42 6.92 66.01
CA VAL A 236 29.76 8.07 66.68
C VAL A 236 29.98 9.29 65.77
N ASP A 237 29.00 10.21 65.69
CA ASP A 237 28.86 11.32 64.71
C ASP A 237 28.72 10.79 63.25
N GLU A 238 27.73 11.13 62.41
CA GLU A 238 26.71 12.18 62.32
C GLU A 238 25.41 11.56 61.72
N VAL A 239 24.15 11.98 61.98
CA VAL A 239 23.53 12.93 62.93
C VAL A 239 22.19 12.32 63.41
N PHE A 240 21.79 12.54 64.67
CA PHE A 240 20.38 12.69 65.05
C PHE A 240 20.22 14.01 65.80
N SER A 241 19.45 14.93 65.22
CA SER A 241 18.91 16.14 65.85
C SER A 241 17.39 15.98 65.99
#